data_AF-A0A1W1BMZ2-F1
#
_entry.id   AF-A0A1W1BMZ2-F1
#
_cell.length_a   1.000
_cell.length_b   1.000
_cell.length_c   1.000
_cell.angle_alpha   90.00
_cell.angle_beta   90.00
_cell.angle_gamma   90.00
#
_symmetry.space_group_name_H-M   'P 1'
#
loop_
_entity.id
_entity.type
_entity.pdbx_description
1 polymer ?
#
loop_
_entity_poly.entity_id
_entity_poly.type
_entity_poly.pdbx_seq_one_letter_code
_entity_poly.pdbx_strand_id
1 'polypeptide(L)'
;MELNYNQDLLRSLLNAMGKHDIECSELKVNRVVIFNSKFYIKKPKVIQATDPKYKELSSGEFKIDAENAIIMKSFEKIKETIIQNKNN
;
A
#
# COMPACT_ATOMS: atom_id res chain seq x y z
N MET A 1 -17.57 -26.75 21.37
CA MET A 1 -16.22 -27.27 21.72
C MET A 1 -15.40 -27.39 20.43
N GLU A 2 -15.22 -26.29 19.69
CA GLU A 2 -14.60 -26.31 18.34
C GLU A 2 -13.44 -25.30 18.20
N LEU A 3 -13.31 -24.34 19.11
CA LEU A 3 -12.33 -23.26 19.01
C LEU A 3 -10.89 -23.73 19.32
N ASN A 4 -10.73 -24.72 20.21
CA ASN A 4 -9.41 -25.25 20.58
C ASN A 4 -8.82 -26.13 19.48
N TYR A 5 -9.65 -26.88 18.76
CA TYR A 5 -9.23 -27.70 17.61
C TYR A 5 -8.60 -26.84 16.49
N ASN A 6 -9.14 -25.62 16.30
CA ASN A 6 -8.62 -24.69 15.31
C ASN A 6 -7.24 -24.12 15.68
N GLN A 7 -6.86 -24.08 16.96
CA GLN A 7 -5.57 -23.52 17.37
C GLN A 7 -4.40 -24.42 16.97
N ASP A 8 -4.53 -25.73 17.17
CA ASP A 8 -3.49 -26.69 16.79
C ASP A 8 -3.34 -26.80 15.28
N LEU A 9 -4.46 -26.77 14.54
CA LEU A 9 -4.46 -26.74 13.09
C LEU A 9 -3.77 -25.48 12.56
N LEU A 10 -4.10 -24.30 13.10
CA LEU A 10 -3.46 -23.04 12.71
C LEU A 10 -1.96 -23.05 13.00
N ARG A 11 -1.55 -23.59 14.16
CA ARG A 11 -0.13 -23.76 14.47
C ARG A 11 0.57 -24.66 13.46
N SER A 12 -0.06 -25.76 13.07
CA SER A 12 0.50 -26.69 12.07
C SER A 12 0.65 -26.02 10.70
N LEU A 13 -0.36 -25.28 10.26
CA LEU A 13 -0.35 -24.58 8.97
C LEU A 13 0.73 -23.50 8.93
N LEU A 14 0.81 -22.65 9.97
CA LEU A 14 1.80 -21.56 10.00
C LEU A 14 3.24 -22.09 10.05
N ASN A 15 3.49 -23.19 10.76
CA ASN A 15 4.81 -23.83 10.74
C ASN A 15 5.12 -24.52 9.40
N ALA A 16 4.10 -24.97 8.65
CA ALA A 16 4.30 -25.52 7.31
C ALA A 16 4.68 -24.44 6.29
N MET A 17 4.24 -23.19 6.47
CA MET A 17 4.58 -22.07 5.57
C MET A 17 6.09 -21.81 5.49
N GLY A 18 6.83 -22.01 6.58
CA GLY A 18 8.30 -21.86 6.57
C GLY A 18 9.02 -22.86 5.65
N LYS A 19 8.33 -23.90 5.16
CA LYS A 19 8.86 -24.84 4.16
C LYS A 19 8.56 -24.43 2.72
N HIS A 20 7.58 -23.56 2.51
CA HIS A 20 7.06 -23.21 1.20
C HIS A 20 7.41 -21.78 0.77
N ASP A 21 7.81 -20.92 1.71
CA ASP A 21 8.19 -19.53 1.45
C ASP A 21 9.51 -19.19 2.16
N ILE A 22 10.46 -18.62 1.40
CA ILE A 22 11.80 -18.25 1.87
C ILE A 22 11.72 -17.12 2.91
N GLU A 23 10.75 -16.20 2.74
CA GLU A 23 10.54 -15.10 3.69
C GLU A 23 10.05 -15.61 5.05
N CYS A 24 9.45 -16.80 5.09
CA CYS A 24 8.97 -17.46 6.31
C CYS A 24 9.95 -18.48 6.88
N SER A 25 11.18 -18.60 6.35
CA SER A 25 12.14 -19.65 6.74
C SER A 25 12.51 -19.66 8.23
N GLU A 26 12.49 -18.50 8.89
CA GLU A 26 12.76 -18.36 10.33
C GLU A 26 11.50 -18.43 11.21
N LEU A 27 10.32 -18.58 10.60
CA LEU A 27 9.04 -18.57 11.32
C LEU A 27 8.87 -19.86 12.14
N LYS A 28 8.85 -19.72 13.47
CA LYS A 28 8.54 -20.81 14.41
C LYS A 28 7.38 -20.42 15.33
N VAL A 29 6.22 -21.01 15.08
CA VAL A 29 5.00 -20.72 15.85
C VAL A 29 4.85 -21.73 16.98
N ASN A 30 5.07 -21.26 18.21
CA ASN A 30 4.95 -22.08 19.43
C ASN A 30 3.52 -22.11 19.99
N ARG A 31 2.78 -20.99 19.89
CA ARG A 31 1.44 -20.82 20.46
C ARG A 31 0.59 -19.90 19.59
N VAL A 32 -0.69 -20.26 19.43
CA VAL A 32 -1.71 -19.42 18.78
C VAL A 32 -2.67 -18.93 19.86
N VAL A 33 -2.93 -17.63 19.90
CA VAL A 33 -3.87 -17.01 20.84
C VAL A 33 -4.98 -16.35 20.04
N ILE A 34 -6.23 -16.75 20.28
CA ILE A 34 -7.41 -16.19 19.61
C ILE A 34 -7.99 -15.11 20.52
N PHE A 35 -8.03 -13.86 20.03
CA PHE A 35 -8.68 -12.77 20.72
C PHE A 35 -10.02 -12.44 20.06
N ASN A 36 -11.12 -12.71 20.76
CA ASN A 36 -12.44 -12.29 20.34
C ASN A 36 -12.64 -10.82 20.68
N SER A 37 -12.32 -9.94 19.73
CA SER A 37 -12.58 -8.51 19.85
C SER A 37 -14.10 -8.25 19.88
N LYS A 38 -14.64 -7.93 21.06
CA LYS A 38 -16.05 -7.53 21.24
C LYS A 38 -16.40 -6.19 20.58
N PHE A 39 -15.41 -5.44 20.09
CA PHE A 39 -15.58 -4.07 19.59
C PHE A 39 -15.19 -3.90 18.11
N TYR A 40 -15.12 -4.97 17.33
CA TYR A 40 -14.88 -4.83 15.89
C TYR A 40 -16.17 -4.40 15.19
N ILE A 41 -16.49 -3.11 15.28
CA ILE A 41 -17.41 -2.48 14.34
C ILE A 41 -16.61 -2.38 13.04
N LYS A 42 -16.95 -3.21 12.06
CA LYS A 42 -16.40 -3.13 10.71
C LYS A 42 -16.73 -1.73 10.19
N LYS A 43 -15.80 -0.79 10.34
CA LYS A 43 -15.95 0.55 9.76
C LYS A 43 -16.26 0.32 8.29
N PRO A 44 -17.32 0.93 7.73
CA PRO A 44 -17.55 0.83 6.30
C PRO A 44 -16.23 1.17 5.61
N LYS A 45 -15.79 0.31 4.69
CA LYS A 45 -14.67 0.63 3.82
C LYS A 45 -15.12 1.88 3.05
N VAL A 46 -14.79 3.05 3.57
CA VAL A 46 -14.77 4.24 2.75
C VAL A 46 -13.65 3.94 1.76
N ILE A 47 -14.02 3.54 0.56
CA ILE A 47 -13.10 3.48 -0.56
C ILE A 47 -12.71 4.93 -0.78
N GLN A 48 -11.70 5.39 -0.06
CA GLN A 48 -11.08 6.67 -0.35
C GLN A 48 -10.53 6.50 -1.76
N ALA A 49 -11.10 7.24 -2.71
CA ALA A 49 -10.54 7.34 -4.03
C ALA A 49 -9.17 8.01 -3.86
N THR A 50 -8.12 7.19 -3.79
CA THR A 50 -6.73 7.65 -3.75
C THR A 50 -6.27 8.19 -5.10
N ASP A 51 -7.08 8.00 -6.14
CA ASP A 51 -6.92 8.57 -7.47
C ASP A 51 -7.96 9.68 -7.68
N PRO A 52 -7.63 10.94 -7.32
CA PRO A 52 -8.49 12.05 -7.62
C PRO A 52 -8.51 12.29 -9.14
N LYS A 53 -9.63 11.95 -9.78
CA LYS A 53 -9.84 12.19 -11.21
C LYS A 53 -10.20 13.66 -11.44
N TYR A 54 -9.18 14.50 -11.64
CA TYR A 54 -9.37 15.89 -12.00
C TYR A 54 -9.81 16.02 -13.46
N LYS A 55 -10.80 16.88 -13.70
CA LYS A 55 -11.21 17.29 -15.06
C LYS A 55 -10.45 18.53 -15.55
N GLU A 56 -9.78 19.21 -14.64
CA GLU A 56 -9.08 20.45 -14.89
C GLU A 56 -7.69 20.17 -15.50
N LEU A 57 -7.29 21.02 -16.44
CA LEU A 57 -5.94 20.98 -16.99
C LEU A 57 -4.94 21.46 -15.95
N SER A 58 -3.74 20.88 -15.94
CA SER A 58 -2.65 21.36 -15.08
C SER A 58 -2.25 22.79 -15.47
N SER A 59 -1.95 23.63 -14.48
CA SER A 59 -1.48 25.01 -14.70
C SER A 59 0.02 25.10 -14.97
N GLY A 60 0.79 24.06 -14.64
CA GLY A 60 2.26 24.09 -14.71
C GLY A 60 2.91 24.99 -13.65
N GLU A 61 2.14 25.55 -12.72
CA GLU A 61 2.62 26.44 -11.66
C GLU A 61 3.14 25.62 -10.48
N PHE A 62 4.27 24.94 -10.67
CA PHE A 62 4.98 24.23 -9.60
C PHE A 62 6.43 24.70 -9.50
N LYS A 63 6.98 24.61 -8.28
CA LYS A 63 8.38 24.83 -7.98
C LYS A 63 9.13 23.52 -8.15
N ILE A 64 10.30 23.58 -8.80
CA ILE A 64 11.17 22.43 -8.99
C ILE A 64 12.28 22.58 -7.95
N ASP A 65 12.25 21.71 -6.94
CA ASP A 65 13.26 21.65 -5.90
C ASP A 65 14.04 20.34 -6.06
N ALA A 66 15.08 20.37 -6.88
CA ALA A 66 15.88 19.21 -7.22
C ALA A 66 17.35 19.61 -7.35
N GLU A 67 18.24 18.88 -6.67
CA GLU A 67 19.70 19.07 -6.76
C GLU A 67 20.27 18.48 -8.05
N ASN A 68 19.61 17.46 -8.61
CA ASN A 68 20.08 16.76 -9.80
C ASN A 68 19.67 17.50 -11.08
N ALA A 69 20.67 17.94 -11.86
CA ALA A 69 20.47 18.69 -13.10
C ALA A 69 19.65 17.95 -14.18
N ILE A 70 19.72 16.62 -14.25
CA ILE A 70 18.95 15.82 -15.21
C ILE A 70 17.46 15.83 -14.84
N ILE A 71 17.18 15.69 -13.55
CA ILE A 71 15.82 15.72 -13.01
C ILE A 71 15.22 17.12 -13.22
N MET A 72 16.01 18.17 -12.92
CA MET A 72 15.59 19.55 -13.11
C MET A 72 15.17 19.84 -14.55
N LYS A 73 16.03 19.49 -15.52
CA LYS A 73 15.72 19.64 -16.96
C LYS A 73 14.47 18.89 -17.39
N SER A 74 14.24 17.70 -16.82
CA SER A 74 13.07 16.89 -17.14
C SER A 74 11.77 17.56 -16.65
N PHE A 75 11.79 18.12 -15.44
CA PHE A 75 10.64 18.86 -14.90
C PHE A 75 10.40 20.19 -15.62
N GLU A 76 11.45 20.88 -16.08
CA GLU A 76 11.33 22.08 -16.92
C GLU A 76 10.62 21.76 -18.24
N LYS A 77 11.02 20.68 -18.92
CA LYS A 77 10.36 20.24 -20.16
C LYS A 77 8.88 19.90 -19.94
N ILE A 78 8.55 19.27 -18.81
CA ILE A 78 7.15 18.97 -18.46
C ILE A 78 6.38 20.28 -18.25
N LYS A 79 6.96 21.26 -17.55
CA LYS A 79 6.35 22.57 -17.33
C LYS A 79 6.06 23.30 -18.64
N GLU A 80 7.02 23.32 -19.57
CA GLU A 80 6.83 23.90 -20.91
C GLU A 80 5.70 23.22 -21.68
N THR A 81 5.66 21.88 -21.66
CA THR A 81 4.63 21.11 -22.35
C THR A 81 3.23 21.43 -21.81
N ILE A 82 3.08 21.58 -20.49
CA ILE A 82 1.81 21.94 -19.85
C ILE A 82 1.36 23.35 -20.29
N ILE A 83 2.28 24.32 -20.33
CA ILE A 83 1.99 25.69 -20.77
C ILE A 83 1.55 25.71 -22.25
N GLN A 84 2.24 24.97 -23.11
CA GLN A 84 1.88 24.87 -24.53
C GLN A 84 0.49 24.28 -24.72
N ASN A 85 0.16 23.20 -24.00
CA ASN A 85 -1.15 22.55 -24.08
C ASN A 85 -2.30 23.41 -23.54
N LYS A 86 -2.00 24.40 -22.69
CA LYS A 86 -3.00 25.35 -22.17
C LYS A 86 -3.29 26.50 -23.14
N ASN A 87 -2.33 26.84 -24.01
CA ASN A 87 -2.42 27.96 -24.95
C ASN A 87 -2.94 27.53 -26.34
N ASN A 88 -3.04 26.23 -26.60
CA ASN A 88 -3.71 25.65 -27.77
C ASN A 88 -5.20 25.40 -27.49
#